data_AF-A0A0F9MCJ4-F1
#
_entry.id   AF-A0A0F9MCJ4-F1
#
_cell.length_a   1.000
_cell.length_b   1.000
_cell.length_c   1.000
_cell.angle_alpha   90.00
_cell.angle_beta   90.00
_cell.angle_gamma   90.00
#
_symmetry.space_group_name_H-M   'P 1'
#
loop_
_entity.id
_entity.type
_entity.pdbx_description
1 polymer ?
#
loop_
_entity_poly.entity_id
_entity_poly.type
_entity_poly.pdbx_seq_one_letter_code
_entity_poly.pdbx_strand_id
1 'polypeptide(L)' 'MIKKKELIETLYNALDSEEEANNQFYDYTINSLKYYEWLSEEKREKVKDIITKLRDDTQRHKKVLENLIQDIKEGNKNVF' A
#
# COMPACT_ATOMS: atom_id res chain seq x y z
N MET A 1 -12.32 -20.32 12.40
CA MET A 1 -13.18 -19.17 12.76
C MET A 1 -12.26 -18.14 13.39
N ILE A 2 -12.02 -17.01 12.73
CA ILE A 2 -11.08 -15.97 13.22
C ILE A 2 -11.85 -15.07 14.18
N LYS A 3 -11.28 -14.73 15.34
CA LYS A 3 -11.95 -13.81 16.27
C LYS A 3 -11.91 -12.39 15.71
N LYS A 4 -12.94 -11.58 15.98
CA LYS A 4 -13.01 -10.15 15.58
C LYS A 4 -11.71 -9.39 15.89
N LYS A 5 -11.11 -9.65 17.07
CA LYS A 5 -9.83 -9.05 17.46
C LYS A 5 -8.67 -9.47 16.55
N GLU A 6 -8.54 -10.77 16.27
CA GLU A 6 -7.48 -11.33 15.41
C GLU A 6 -7.61 -10.82 13.96
N LEU A 7 -8.84 -10.66 13.47
CA LEU A 7 -9.10 -10.08 12.15
C LEU A 7 -8.67 -8.61 12.10
N ILE A 8 -9.07 -7.79 13.08
CA ILE A 8 -8.67 -6.38 13.16
C ILE A 8 -7.14 -6.23 13.22
N GLU A 9 -6.47 -7.07 14.01
CA GLU A 9 -5.01 -7.06 14.11
C GLU A 9 -4.35 -7.43 12.78
N THR A 10 -4.87 -8.43 12.07
CA THR A 10 -4.39 -8.81 10.73
C THR A 10 -4.55 -7.65 9.74
N LEU A 11 -5.68 -6.95 9.78
CA LEU A 11 -5.93 -5.80 8.90
C LEU A 11 -5.02 -4.61 9.21
N TYR A 12 -4.71 -4.37 10.48
CA TYR A 12 -3.74 -3.34 10.86
C TYR A 12 -2.32 -3.70 10.39
N ASN A 13 -1.89 -4.94 10.54
CA ASN A 13 -0.57 -5.37 10.04
C ASN A 13 -0.47 -5.21 8.51
N ALA A 14 -1.56 -5.51 7.79
CA ALA A 14 -1.63 -5.27 6.35
C ALA A 14 -1.56 -3.77 6.02
N LEU A 15 -2.28 -2.93 6.77
CA LEU A 15 -2.27 -1.48 6.61
C LEU A 15 -0.87 -0.89 6.80
N ASP A 16 -0.17 -1.32 7.85
CA ASP A 16 1.20 -0.90 8.14
C ASP A 16 2.17 -1.33 7.04
N SER A 17 1.99 -2.52 6.47
CA SER A 17 2.80 -3.02 5.35
C SER A 17 2.60 -2.20 4.07
N GLU A 18 1.37 -1.79 3.76
CA GLU A 18 1.06 -0.90 2.63
C GLU A 18 1.68 0.50 2.83
N GLU A 19 1.71 1.00 4.07
CA GLU A 19 2.34 2.28 4.41
C GLU A 19 3.87 2.23 4.33
N GLU A 20 4.48 1.15 4.82
CA GLU A 20 5.92 0.92 4.71
C GLU A 20 6.34 0.82 3.23
N ALA A 21 5.60 0.08 2.40
CA ALA A 21 5.89 -0.04 0.96
C ALA A 21 5.85 1.32 0.23
N ASN A 22 4.86 2.16 0.53
CA ASN A 22 4.75 3.52 -0.01
C ASN A 22 5.97 4.38 0.33
N ASN A 23 6.35 4.42 1.61
CA ASN A 23 7.40 5.30 2.10
C ASN A 23 8.81 4.80 1.76
N GLN A 24 9.07 3.50 1.97
CA GLN A 24 10.41 2.93 1.89
C GLN A 24 10.80 2.51 0.48
N PHE A 25 9.85 1.99 -0.30
CA PHE A 25 10.16 1.43 -1.61
C PHE A 25 9.78 2.37 -2.75
N TYR A 26 8.50 2.74 -2.86
CA TYR A 26 8.01 3.47 -4.04
C TYR A 26 8.58 4.89 -4.12
N ASP A 27 8.48 5.67 -3.04
CA ASP A 27 9.00 7.04 -3.02
C ASP A 27 10.54 7.06 -3.18
N TYR A 28 11.25 6.16 -2.50
CA TYR A 28 12.70 6.04 -2.65
C TYR A 28 13.10 5.71 -4.10
N THR A 29 12.43 4.72 -4.70
CA THR A 29 12.79 4.25 -6.05
C THR A 29 12.50 5.32 -7.09
N ILE A 30 11.35 6.01 -7.02
CA ILE A 30 11.04 7.13 -7.91
C ILE A 30 12.12 8.22 -7.82
N ASN A 31 12.54 8.57 -6.60
CA ASN A 31 13.54 9.61 -6.37
C ASN A 31 14.95 9.20 -6.81
N SER A 32 15.26 7.90 -6.79
CA SER A 32 16.59 7.38 -7.15
C SER A 32 16.77 7.14 -8.65
N LEU A 33 15.69 7.05 -9.45
CA LEU A 33 15.75 6.84 -10.90
C LEU A 33 16.68 7.81 -11.63
N LYS A 34 16.82 9.05 -11.14
CA LYS A 34 17.71 10.06 -11.73
C LYS A 34 19.19 9.65 -11.71
N TYR A 35 19.59 8.76 -10.80
CA TYR A 35 20.96 8.27 -10.65
C TYR A 35 21.27 7.03 -11.52
N TYR A 36 20.27 6.45 -12.19
CA TYR A 36 20.49 5.31 -13.08
C TYR A 36 20.92 5.77 -14.46
N GLU A 37 22.18 6.18 -14.57
CA GLU A 37 22.79 6.72 -15.80
C GLU A 37 22.71 5.75 -16.99
N TRP A 38 22.72 4.44 -16.70
CA TRP A 38 22.60 3.37 -17.70
C TRP A 38 21.20 3.24 -18.32
N LEU A 39 20.16 3.86 -17.72
CA LEU A 39 18.82 3.94 -18.31
C LEU A 39 18.72 5.18 -19.19
N SER A 40 18.22 5.01 -20.42
CA SER A 40 17.80 6.14 -21.25
C SER A 40 16.64 6.89 -20.60
N GLU A 41 16.51 8.17 -20.90
CA GLU A 41 15.44 9.03 -20.36
C GLU A 41 14.04 8.43 -20.58
N GLU A 42 13.76 7.97 -21.81
CA GLU A 42 12.50 7.28 -22.13
C GLU A 42 12.22 6.06 -21.23
N LYS A 43 13.26 5.27 -20.92
CA LYS A 43 13.11 4.10 -20.05
C LYS A 43 12.92 4.54 -18.60
N ARG A 44 13.59 5.59 -18.14
CA ARG A 44 13.38 6.14 -16.79
C ARG A 44 11.95 6.63 -16.60
N GLU A 45 11.40 7.34 -17.58
CA GLU A 45 10.01 7.80 -17.51
C GLU A 45 9.01 6.64 -17.53
N LYS A 46 9.24 5.60 -18.35
CA LYS A 46 8.42 4.38 -18.32
C LYS A 46 8.46 3.67 -16.96
N VAL A 47 9.65 3.53 -16.37
CA VAL A 47 9.80 2.91 -15.06
C VAL A 47 9.13 3.77 -13.98
N LYS A 48 9.31 5.09 -14.02
CA LYS A 48 8.65 6.03 -13.11
C LYS A 48 7.14 5.93 -13.18
N ASP A 49 6.56 5.86 -14.37
CA ASP A 49 5.11 5.71 -14.58
C ASP A 49 4.59 4.40 -13.97
N ILE A 50 5.29 3.28 -14.20
CA ILE A 50 4.93 1.98 -13.62
C ILE A 50 4.96 2.03 -12.09
N ILE A 51 6.05 2.53 -11.51
CA ILE A 51 6.23 2.60 -10.06
C ILE A 51 5.20 3.55 -9.43
N THR A 52 4.89 4.66 -10.08
CA THR A 52 3.86 5.61 -9.62
C THR A 52 2.48 4.94 -9.60
N LYS A 53 2.12 4.16 -10.63
CA LYS A 53 0.84 3.42 -10.65
C LYS A 53 0.76 2.38 -9.53
N LEU A 54 1.85 1.67 -9.26
CA LEU A 54 1.91 0.69 -8.16
C LEU A 54 1.75 1.38 -6.78
N ARG A 55 2.38 2.54 -6.60
CA ARG A 55 2.20 3.38 -5.40
C ARG A 55 0.74 3.80 -5.23
N ASP A 56 0.11 4.28 -6.29
CA ASP A 56 -1.30 4.70 -6.27
C ASP A 56 -2.23 3.52 -5.92
N ASP A 57 -1.95 2.32 -6.43
CA ASP A 57 -2.67 1.10 -6.04
C ASP A 57 -2.54 0.78 -4.55
N THR A 58 -1.32 0.89 -4.02
CA THR A 58 -1.00 0.67 -2.60
C THR A 58 -1.76 1.66 -1.71
N GLN A 59 -1.89 2.92 -2.14
CA GLN A 59 -2.72 3.93 -1.46
C GLN A 59 -4.22 3.61 -1.52
N ARG A 60 -4.71 3.06 -2.64
CA ARG A 60 -6.09 2.56 -2.74
C ARG A 60 -6.34 1.40 -1.78
N HIS A 61 -5.41 0.45 -1.69
CA HIS A 61 -5.51 -0.67 -0.75
C HIS A 61 -5.57 -0.19 0.69
N LYS A 62 -4.71 0.77 1.07
CA LYS A 62 -4.73 1.42 2.38
C LYS A 62 -6.14 1.92 2.74
N LYS A 63 -6.76 2.67 1.83
CA LYS A 63 -8.12 3.21 2.03
C LYS A 63 -9.18 2.10 2.17
N VAL A 64 -9.07 1.03 1.41
CA VAL A 64 -9.97 -0.13 1.53
C VAL A 64 -9.81 -0.81 2.89
N LEU A 65 -8.58 -0.99 3.37
CA LEU A 65 -8.28 -1.56 4.68
C LEU A 65 -8.81 -0.68 5.82
N GLU A 66 -8.62 0.64 5.75
CA GLU A 66 -9.15 1.60 6.73
C GLU A 66 -10.68 1.51 6.84
N ASN A 67 -11.37 1.52 5.69
CA ASN A 67 -12.83 1.38 5.65
C ASN A 67 -13.27 0.03 6.24
N LEU A 68 -12.59 -1.06 5.88
CA LEU A 68 -12.93 -2.40 6.38
C LEU A 68 -12.73 -2.51 7.90
N ILE A 69 -11.65 -1.94 8.43
CA ILE A 69 -11.40 -1.87 9.87
C ILE A 69 -12.51 -1.08 10.56
N GLN A 70 -12.92 0.07 10.00
CA GLN A 70 -14.01 0.89 10.53
C GLN A 70 -15.33 0.11 10.54
N ASP A 71 -15.71 -0.49 9.41
CA ASP A 71 -16.94 -1.28 9.26
C ASP A 71 -16.99 -2.43 10.27
N ILE A 72 -15.86 -3.12 10.49
CA ILE A 72 -15.78 -4.21 11.48
C ILE A 72 -15.91 -3.66 12.90
N LYS A 73 -15.28 -2.52 13.22
CA LYS A 73 -15.36 -1.91 14.56
C LYS A 73 -16.78 -1.43 14.89
N GLU A 74 -17.40 -0.69 13.98
CA GLU A 74 -18.73 -0.09 14.14
C GLU A 74 -19.87 -1.11 13.96
N GLY A 75 -19.60 -2.20 13.22
CA GLY A 75 -20.53 -3.30 13.06
C GLY A 75 -20.82 -4.02 14.39
N ASN A 76 -22.10 -3.99 14.79
CA ASN A 76 -22.70 -4.97 15.70
C ASN A 76 -22.88 -6.35 15.05
N LYS A 77 -22.59 -6.47 13.75
CA LYS A 77 -22.53 -7.78 13.10
C LYS A 77 -21.36 -8.52 13.71
N ASN A 78 -21.67 -9.64 14.37
CA ASN A 78 -20.69 -10.69 14.53
C ASN A 78 -20.03 -10.88 13.16
N VAL A 79 -18.74 -10.56 13.06
CA VAL A 79 -17.96 -11.04 11.94
C VAL A 79 -17.80 -12.51 12.25
N PHE A 80 -18.77 -13.29 11.75
CA PHE A 80 -19.17 -14.66 12.12
C PHE A 80 -20.09 -14.76 13.34
#